data_AF-A0AA36H5K8-F1
#
_entry.id   AF-A0AA36H5K8-F1
#
_cell.length_a   1.000
_cell.length_b   1.000
_cell.length_c   1.000
_cell.angle_alpha   90.00
_cell.angle_beta   90.00
_cell.angle_gamma   90.00
#
_symmetry.space_group_name_H-M   'P 1'
#
loop_
_entity.id
_entity.type
_entity.pdbx_description
1 polymer ?
#
loop_
_entity_poly.entity_id
_entity_poly.type
_entity_poly.pdbx_seq_one_letter_code
_entity_poly.pdbx_strand_id
1 'polypeptide(L)'
;MCALRHICIFCALSAIFSLFMKPYEVEGVDIHYVLFLPYYRYVMDKGARARLLDDAERPSLRQYWECLSYCWVQLFNNFFVYFITLMIFPAMMTDTPFYRQPGDPWGSILPENLYFAINTFLNFNVFASLGSLSANFVHYPKPKFLWIPVIARVLFVPFFMFCNYQPVGKHRTIGVLFKSEWWFTIGGALMAYTCGYFSSLALIYTPSVVPPSYQKISGMAAAIALMLGILCGVSFTPVIAAIVAAL
;
A
#
# COMPACT_ATOMS: atom_id res chain seq x y z
N MET A 1 -19.78 20.18 8.58
CA MET A 1 -19.21 19.14 7.70
C MET A 1 -17.67 19.14 7.65
N CYS A 2 -16.95 20.18 8.12
CA CYS A 2 -15.48 20.16 8.24
C CYS A 2 -14.94 19.28 9.39
N ALA A 3 -15.74 19.11 10.46
CA ALA A 3 -15.33 18.33 11.64
C ALA A 3 -15.16 16.82 11.36
N LEU A 4 -15.98 16.22 10.49
CA LEU A 4 -15.88 14.79 10.17
C LEU A 4 -14.59 14.41 9.42
N ARG A 5 -14.07 15.31 8.56
CA ARG A 5 -12.84 15.06 7.79
C ARG A 5 -11.59 15.10 8.68
N HIS A 6 -11.58 16.00 9.68
CA HIS A 6 -10.54 16.02 10.70
C HIS A 6 -10.67 14.83 11.65
N ILE A 7 -11.89 14.41 12.03
CA ILE A 7 -12.11 13.22 12.87
C ILE A 7 -11.64 11.94 12.18
N CYS A 8 -11.87 11.74 10.88
CA CYS A 8 -11.38 10.54 10.19
C CYS A 8 -9.85 10.50 10.05
N ILE A 9 -9.19 11.63 9.80
CA ILE A 9 -7.73 11.70 9.73
C ILE A 9 -7.12 11.54 11.14
N PHE A 10 -7.74 12.14 12.16
CA PHE A 10 -7.31 12.02 13.55
C PHE A 10 -7.62 10.63 14.12
N CYS A 11 -8.70 9.96 13.69
CA CYS A 11 -9.00 8.57 14.03
C CYS A 11 -8.13 7.58 13.25
N ALA A 12 -7.74 7.87 12.01
CA ALA A 12 -6.78 7.04 11.27
C ALA A 12 -5.38 7.19 11.86
N LEU A 13 -4.95 8.41 12.17
CA LEU A 13 -3.69 8.67 12.86
C LEU A 13 -3.71 8.17 14.30
N SER A 14 -4.80 8.31 15.05
CA SER A 14 -4.90 7.76 16.40
C SER A 14 -5.07 6.24 16.39
N ALA A 15 -5.72 5.64 15.40
CA ALA A 15 -5.78 4.19 15.25
C ALA A 15 -4.43 3.62 14.81
N ILE A 16 -3.66 4.32 13.96
CA ILE A 16 -2.29 3.95 13.58
C ILE A 16 -1.33 4.15 14.75
N PHE A 17 -1.42 5.28 15.47
CA PHE A 17 -0.63 5.52 16.69
C PHE A 17 -1.06 4.57 17.81
N SER A 18 -2.33 4.19 17.92
CA SER A 18 -2.83 3.17 18.85
C SER A 18 -2.55 1.76 18.37
N LEU A 19 -2.35 1.46 17.08
CA LEU A 19 -1.89 0.15 16.59
C LEU A 19 -0.38 0.00 16.70
N PHE A 20 0.37 1.10 16.66
CA PHE A 20 1.79 1.15 16.97
C PHE A 20 2.08 1.25 18.47
N MET A 21 1.17 1.80 19.29
CA MET A 21 1.32 1.90 20.76
C MET A 21 0.50 0.87 21.57
N LYS A 22 -0.57 0.25 21.04
CA LYS A 22 -1.26 -0.87 21.73
C LYS A 22 -0.41 -2.10 21.94
N PRO A 23 0.55 -2.46 21.06
CA PRO A 23 1.51 -3.49 21.42
C PRO A 23 2.24 -3.03 22.69
N TYR A 24 2.70 -1.77 22.75
CA TYR A 24 3.43 -1.25 23.92
C TYR A 24 2.62 -1.12 25.22
N GLU A 25 1.30 -0.94 25.19
CA GLU A 25 0.49 -0.87 26.43
C GLU A 25 -0.07 -2.22 26.90
N VAL A 26 -0.14 -3.24 26.03
CA VAL A 26 -0.58 -4.61 26.40
C VAL A 26 0.61 -5.56 26.62
N GLU A 27 1.81 -5.22 26.13
CA GLU A 27 3.03 -6.03 26.19
C GLU A 27 3.83 -5.94 27.49
N GLY A 28 3.31 -5.33 28.56
CA GLY A 28 4.01 -5.33 29.85
C GLY A 28 4.19 -6.75 30.45
N VAL A 29 3.30 -7.68 30.11
CA VAL A 29 3.24 -9.00 30.74
C VAL A 29 3.82 -10.09 29.83
N ASP A 30 3.49 -10.09 28.53
CA ASP A 30 3.94 -11.13 27.58
C ASP A 30 5.44 -11.05 27.25
N ILE A 31 6.01 -9.85 27.07
CA ILE A 31 7.45 -9.68 26.81
C ILE A 31 8.29 -10.17 28.00
N HIS A 32 7.78 -10.00 29.22
CA HIS A 32 8.45 -10.49 30.43
C HIS A 32 8.54 -12.02 30.44
N TYR A 33 7.44 -12.73 30.14
CA TYR A 33 7.47 -14.20 30.05
C TYR A 33 8.34 -14.71 28.91
N VAL A 34 8.33 -14.04 27.76
CA VAL A 34 9.22 -14.35 26.63
C VAL A 34 10.70 -14.19 27.02
N LEU A 35 11.04 -13.17 27.82
CA LEU A 35 12.39 -12.95 28.37
C LEU A 35 12.83 -14.02 29.38
N PHE A 36 11.90 -14.74 30.00
CA PHE A 36 12.18 -15.84 30.94
C PHE A 36 12.37 -17.20 30.25
N LEU A 37 11.96 -17.36 28.98
CA LEU A 37 12.19 -18.59 28.24
C LEU A 37 13.71 -18.81 28.04
N PRO A 38 14.27 -19.97 28.46
CA PRO A 38 15.69 -20.28 28.30
C PRO A 38 16.14 -20.20 26.83
N TYR A 39 15.25 -20.61 25.91
CA TYR A 39 15.47 -20.54 24.47
C TYR A 39 15.61 -19.11 23.97
N TYR A 40 14.77 -18.19 24.46
CA TYR A 40 14.82 -16.78 24.05
C TYR A 40 16.13 -16.12 24.52
N ARG A 41 16.55 -16.38 25.78
CA ARG A 41 17.85 -15.91 26.29
C ARG A 41 19.01 -16.47 25.48
N TYR A 42 18.95 -17.73 25.08
CA TYR A 42 19.97 -18.34 24.23
C TYR A 42 20.06 -17.67 22.85
N VAL A 43 18.92 -17.39 22.20
CA VAL A 43 18.90 -16.69 20.90
C VAL A 43 19.37 -15.24 21.03
N MET A 44 18.96 -14.54 22.09
CA MET A 44 19.39 -13.17 22.37
C MET A 44 20.88 -13.08 22.67
N ASP A 45 21.43 -14.01 23.47
CA ASP A 45 22.86 -14.09 23.75
C ASP A 45 23.67 -14.44 22.49
N LYS A 46 23.19 -15.38 21.68
CA LYS A 46 23.78 -15.68 20.36
C LYS A 46 23.78 -14.45 19.45
N GLY A 47 22.70 -13.65 19.47
CA GLY A 47 22.60 -12.40 18.73
C GLY A 47 23.49 -11.29 19.29
N ALA A 48 23.63 -11.18 20.61
CA ALA A 48 24.51 -10.23 21.28
C ALA A 48 25.99 -10.55 20.99
N ARG A 49 26.36 -11.82 21.08
CA ARG A 49 27.70 -12.31 20.73
C ARG A 49 28.01 -12.11 19.25
N ALA A 50 27.05 -12.34 18.36
CA ALA A 50 27.23 -12.02 16.93
C ALA A 50 27.48 -10.51 16.70
N ARG A 51 26.76 -9.61 17.39
CA ARG A 51 26.98 -8.16 17.29
C ARG A 51 28.34 -7.71 17.84
N LEU A 52 28.83 -8.39 18.88
CA LEU A 52 30.14 -8.13 19.47
C LEU A 52 31.29 -8.65 18.60
N LEU A 53 31.08 -9.79 17.92
CA LEU A 53 32.07 -10.39 17.01
C LEU A 53 32.16 -9.65 15.67
N ASP A 54 31.04 -9.11 15.19
CA ASP A 54 30.95 -8.39 13.90
C ASP A 54 31.41 -6.92 14.02
N ASP A 55 31.97 -6.52 15.17
CA ASP A 55 32.40 -5.16 15.49
C ASP A 55 31.35 -4.15 14.99
N ALA A 56 30.08 -4.40 15.33
CA ALA A 56 28.91 -3.76 14.74
C ALA A 56 28.85 -2.27 15.15
N GLU A 57 29.75 -1.49 14.58
CA GLU A 57 29.76 -0.05 14.59
C GLU A 57 28.39 0.40 14.12
N ARG A 58 27.77 1.35 14.83
CA ARG A 58 26.49 1.90 14.42
C ARG A 58 26.64 2.31 12.95
N PRO A 59 25.79 1.82 12.03
CA PRO A 59 26.06 2.01 10.62
C PRO A 59 26.19 3.50 10.32
N SER A 60 27.30 3.88 9.70
CA SER A 60 27.58 5.28 9.41
C SER A 60 26.56 5.80 8.39
N LEU A 61 26.31 7.12 8.37
CA LEU A 61 25.44 7.72 7.34
C LEU A 61 25.90 7.39 5.92
N ARG A 62 27.21 7.21 5.72
CA ARG A 62 27.79 6.77 4.44
C ARG A 62 27.34 5.37 4.06
N GLN A 63 27.29 4.42 5.01
CA GLN A 63 26.80 3.06 4.77
C GLN A 63 25.30 3.03 4.46
N TYR A 64 24.49 3.90 5.09
CA TYR A 64 23.08 4.06 4.73
C TYR A 64 22.92 4.56 3.29
N TRP A 65 23.68 5.59 2.91
CA TRP A 65 23.64 6.14 1.57
C TRP A 65 24.10 5.11 0.51
N GLU A 66 25.15 4.37 0.81
CA GLU A 66 25.67 3.32 -0.06
C GLU A 66 24.64 2.19 -0.24
N CYS A 67 24.05 1.69 0.86
CA CYS A 67 22.95 0.73 0.81
C CYS A 67 21.77 1.25 -0.04
N LEU A 68 21.39 2.52 0.15
CA LEU A 68 20.31 3.16 -0.61
C LEU A 68 20.62 3.16 -2.11
N SER A 69 21.88 3.46 -2.49
CA SER A 69 22.29 3.49 -3.90
C SER A 69 22.15 2.12 -4.59
N TYR A 70 22.38 1.02 -3.88
CA TYR A 70 22.21 -0.34 -4.42
C TYR A 70 20.74 -0.72 -4.65
N CYS A 71 19.86 -0.39 -3.72
CA CYS A 71 18.46 -0.84 -3.75
C CYS A 71 17.44 0.22 -4.17
N TRP A 72 17.87 1.44 -4.50
CA TRP A 72 17.01 2.59 -4.83
C TRP A 72 15.89 2.26 -5.81
N VAL A 73 16.17 1.50 -6.87
CA VAL A 73 15.16 1.11 -7.87
C VAL A 73 14.04 0.28 -7.24
N GLN A 74 14.37 -0.65 -6.34
CA GLN A 74 13.36 -1.47 -5.66
C GLN A 74 12.60 -0.69 -4.59
N LEU A 75 13.28 0.24 -3.91
CA LEU A 75 12.63 1.17 -2.99
C LEU A 75 11.63 2.08 -3.71
N PHE A 76 12.00 2.61 -4.87
CA PHE A 76 11.10 3.37 -5.74
C PHE A 76 9.92 2.52 -6.20
N ASN A 77 10.17 1.28 -6.64
CA ASN A 77 9.09 0.37 -7.06
C ASN A 77 8.09 0.16 -5.91
N ASN A 78 8.58 -0.12 -4.72
CA ASN A 78 7.76 -0.31 -3.53
C ASN A 78 6.95 0.95 -3.20
N PHE A 79 7.61 2.11 -3.11
CA PHE A 79 6.96 3.41 -2.90
C PHE A 79 5.86 3.68 -3.92
N PHE A 80 6.16 3.51 -5.21
CA PHE A 80 5.29 3.92 -6.30
C PHE A 80 4.05 3.03 -6.44
N VAL A 81 4.18 1.73 -6.15
CA VAL A 81 3.03 0.81 -6.09
C VAL A 81 2.03 1.28 -5.04
N TYR A 82 2.47 1.59 -3.83
CA TYR A 82 1.58 2.08 -2.77
C TYR A 82 1.06 3.49 -3.04
N PHE A 83 1.89 4.36 -3.61
CA PHE A 83 1.50 5.72 -4.00
C PHE A 83 0.29 5.73 -4.94
N ILE A 84 0.38 5.03 -6.07
CA ILE A 84 -0.72 4.97 -7.04
C ILE A 84 -1.94 4.25 -6.46
N THR A 85 -1.71 3.16 -5.73
CA THR A 85 -2.81 2.35 -5.22
C THR A 85 -3.61 3.09 -4.17
N LEU A 86 -2.96 3.77 -3.21
CA LEU A 86 -3.66 4.51 -2.16
C LEU A 86 -4.16 5.89 -2.59
N MET A 87 -3.67 6.40 -3.72
CA MET A 87 -4.32 7.53 -4.39
C MET A 87 -5.73 7.16 -4.85
N ILE A 88 -5.94 5.93 -5.31
CA ILE A 88 -7.21 5.42 -5.86
C ILE A 88 -8.06 4.74 -4.77
N PHE A 89 -7.52 3.71 -4.13
CA PHE A 89 -8.20 2.92 -3.10
C PHE A 89 -7.91 3.47 -1.68
N PRO A 90 -8.91 3.60 -0.79
CA PRO A 90 -10.33 3.38 -1.02
C PRO A 90 -11.06 4.63 -1.54
N ALA A 91 -10.53 5.83 -1.30
CA ALA A 91 -11.28 7.08 -1.39
C ALA A 91 -11.87 7.37 -2.78
N MET A 92 -11.09 7.22 -3.85
CA MET A 92 -11.59 7.44 -5.22
C MET A 92 -12.62 6.37 -5.62
N MET A 93 -12.40 5.13 -5.18
CA MET A 93 -13.30 4.00 -5.47
C MET A 93 -14.63 4.10 -4.71
N THR A 94 -14.65 4.57 -3.46
CA THR A 94 -15.89 4.78 -2.70
C THR A 94 -16.70 5.96 -3.23
N ASP A 95 -16.03 6.95 -3.81
CA ASP A 95 -16.64 8.08 -4.49
C ASP A 95 -17.04 7.75 -5.94
N THR A 96 -16.97 6.47 -6.35
CA THR A 96 -17.39 5.99 -7.67
C THR A 96 -18.61 5.08 -7.54
N PRO A 97 -19.83 5.62 -7.39
CA PRO A 97 -21.04 4.80 -7.27
C PRO A 97 -21.37 4.08 -8.58
N PHE A 98 -22.21 3.05 -8.50
CA PHE A 98 -22.80 2.39 -9.65
C PHE A 98 -23.44 3.42 -10.61
N TYR A 99 -23.09 3.33 -11.90
CA TYR A 99 -23.64 4.24 -12.91
C TYR A 99 -25.11 3.90 -13.18
N ARG A 100 -26.00 4.87 -12.96
CA ARG A 100 -27.43 4.77 -13.28
C ARG A 100 -27.96 6.12 -13.75
N GLN A 101 -28.98 6.12 -14.61
CA GLN A 101 -29.66 7.37 -14.96
C GLN A 101 -30.59 7.78 -13.80
N PRO A 102 -30.86 9.09 -13.63
CA PRO A 102 -31.81 9.55 -12.64
C PRO A 102 -33.20 8.91 -12.86
N GLY A 103 -33.69 8.15 -11.88
CA GLY A 103 -34.98 7.47 -11.93
C GLY A 103 -34.92 5.97 -12.22
N ASP A 104 -33.77 5.43 -12.63
CA ASP A 104 -33.62 3.99 -12.84
C ASP A 104 -33.56 3.22 -11.50
N PRO A 105 -34.20 2.03 -11.42
CA PRO A 105 -34.08 1.15 -10.28
C PRO A 105 -32.64 0.62 -10.14
N TRP A 106 -32.33 0.09 -8.96
CA TRP A 106 -31.03 -0.53 -8.71
C TRP A 106 -30.81 -1.73 -9.62
N GLY A 107 -29.83 -1.63 -10.53
CA GLY A 107 -29.56 -2.63 -11.57
C GLY A 107 -28.27 -3.44 -11.40
N SER A 108 -27.54 -3.23 -10.30
CA SER A 108 -26.33 -4.02 -10.00
C SER A 108 -26.70 -5.37 -9.40
N ILE A 109 -25.88 -6.38 -9.69
CA ILE A 109 -25.99 -7.73 -9.08
C ILE A 109 -25.74 -7.66 -7.56
N LEU A 110 -24.96 -6.68 -7.11
CA LEU A 110 -24.62 -6.50 -5.70
C LEU A 110 -25.68 -5.63 -5.01
N PRO A 111 -26.07 -5.92 -3.77
CA PRO A 111 -27.01 -5.08 -3.01
C PRO A 111 -26.47 -3.65 -2.80
N GLU A 112 -27.33 -2.64 -2.88
CA GLU A 112 -26.93 -1.22 -2.73
C GLU A 112 -26.15 -0.94 -1.43
N ASN A 113 -26.61 -1.50 -0.32
CA ASN A 113 -25.99 -1.36 0.99
C ASN A 113 -24.62 -2.05 1.12
N LEU A 114 -24.34 -3.03 0.26
CA LEU A 114 -23.10 -3.82 0.28
C LEU A 114 -22.21 -3.56 -0.93
N TYR A 115 -22.63 -2.70 -1.86
CA TYR A 115 -21.94 -2.47 -3.12
C TYR A 115 -20.47 -2.09 -2.90
N PHE A 116 -20.19 -1.09 -2.08
CA PHE A 116 -18.80 -0.69 -1.79
C PHE A 116 -18.04 -1.73 -0.96
N ALA A 117 -18.70 -2.38 0.00
CA ALA A 117 -18.07 -3.41 0.83
C ALA A 117 -17.57 -4.57 -0.03
N ILE A 118 -18.37 -5.03 -1.00
CA ILE A 118 -18.03 -6.17 -1.86
C ILE A 118 -17.14 -5.71 -3.03
N ASN A 119 -17.59 -4.71 -3.78
CA ASN A 119 -16.96 -4.32 -5.05
C ASN A 119 -15.63 -3.58 -4.86
N THR A 120 -15.48 -2.84 -3.76
CA THR A 120 -14.27 -2.06 -3.46
C THR A 120 -13.40 -2.78 -2.43
N PHE A 121 -13.90 -3.00 -1.21
CA PHE A 121 -13.06 -3.51 -0.11
C PHE A 121 -12.74 -5.00 -0.22
N LEU A 122 -13.75 -5.86 -0.36
CA LEU A 122 -13.55 -7.30 -0.44
C LEU A 122 -12.75 -7.68 -1.70
N ASN A 123 -13.17 -7.15 -2.85
CA ASN A 123 -12.46 -7.35 -4.12
C ASN A 123 -10.98 -6.97 -3.97
N PHE A 124 -10.68 -5.75 -3.50
CA PHE A 124 -9.31 -5.29 -3.36
C PHE A 124 -8.48 -6.19 -2.44
N ASN A 125 -8.99 -6.53 -1.24
CA ASN A 125 -8.24 -7.34 -0.28
C ASN A 125 -8.01 -8.78 -0.75
N VAL A 126 -9.00 -9.40 -1.39
CA VAL A 126 -8.88 -10.76 -1.93
C VAL A 126 -7.82 -10.80 -3.04
N PHE A 127 -7.95 -9.92 -4.05
CA PHE A 127 -7.02 -9.92 -5.18
C PHE A 127 -5.62 -9.47 -4.78
N ALA A 128 -5.48 -8.51 -3.86
CA ALA A 128 -4.16 -8.13 -3.32
C ALA A 128 -3.50 -9.30 -2.59
N SER A 129 -4.24 -10.05 -1.78
CA SER A 129 -3.72 -11.25 -1.10
C SER A 129 -3.30 -12.33 -2.09
N LEU A 130 -4.10 -12.58 -3.14
CA LEU A 130 -3.75 -13.51 -4.20
C LEU A 130 -2.51 -13.07 -4.99
N GLY A 131 -2.37 -11.76 -5.23
CA GLY A 131 -1.18 -11.18 -5.84
C GLY A 131 0.07 -11.42 -5.01
N SER A 132 0.02 -11.08 -3.71
CA SER A 132 1.13 -11.31 -2.79
C SER A 132 1.49 -12.79 -2.66
N LEU A 133 0.48 -13.68 -2.64
CA LEU A 133 0.70 -15.13 -2.64
C LEU A 133 1.39 -15.60 -3.92
N SER A 134 0.94 -15.10 -5.07
CA SER A 134 1.53 -15.44 -6.38
C SER A 134 3.00 -15.04 -6.47
N ALA A 135 3.38 -13.92 -5.84
CA ALA A 135 4.77 -13.45 -5.82
C ALA A 135 5.74 -14.41 -5.11
N ASN A 136 5.26 -15.25 -4.19
CA ASN A 136 6.08 -16.28 -3.53
C ASN A 136 6.40 -17.46 -4.46
N PHE A 137 5.54 -17.75 -5.44
CA PHE A 137 5.72 -18.88 -6.36
C PHE A 137 6.37 -18.46 -7.68
N VAL A 138 5.99 -17.29 -8.21
CA VAL A 138 6.42 -16.83 -9.53
C VAL A 138 7.13 -15.48 -9.40
N HIS A 139 8.44 -15.49 -9.63
CA HIS A 139 9.29 -14.30 -9.57
C HIS A 139 9.52 -13.69 -10.96
N TYR A 140 8.50 -13.05 -11.52
CA TYR A 140 8.57 -12.37 -12.81
C TYR A 140 7.81 -11.04 -12.76
N PRO A 141 8.30 -9.92 -13.31
CA PRO A 141 9.54 -9.75 -14.06
C PRO A 141 10.79 -9.68 -13.17
N LYS A 142 11.97 -9.87 -13.77
CA LYS A 142 13.26 -9.77 -13.06
C LYS A 142 13.45 -8.39 -12.41
N PRO A 143 14.28 -8.25 -11.37
CA PRO A 143 14.49 -6.99 -10.64
C PRO A 143 14.80 -5.78 -11.53
N LYS A 144 15.52 -5.99 -12.64
CA LYS A 144 15.89 -4.95 -13.62
C LYS A 144 14.68 -4.38 -14.39
N PHE A 145 13.60 -5.15 -14.54
CA PHE A 145 12.44 -4.79 -15.35
C PHE A 145 11.19 -4.48 -14.52
N LEU A 146 11.23 -4.68 -13.19
CA LEU A 146 10.08 -4.47 -12.31
C LEU A 146 9.52 -3.04 -12.36
N TRP A 147 10.36 -2.05 -12.62
CA TRP A 147 9.92 -0.65 -12.72
C TRP A 147 8.95 -0.39 -13.87
N ILE A 148 9.01 -1.17 -14.95
CA ILE A 148 8.17 -0.99 -16.14
C ILE A 148 6.68 -1.19 -15.80
N PRO A 149 6.24 -2.36 -15.29
CA PRO A 149 4.85 -2.54 -14.92
C PRO A 149 4.44 -1.68 -13.71
N VAL A 150 5.37 -1.30 -12.84
CA VAL A 150 5.09 -0.40 -11.72
C VAL A 150 4.74 1.00 -12.21
N ILE A 151 5.49 1.57 -13.16
CA ILE A 151 5.15 2.86 -13.77
C ILE A 151 3.87 2.75 -14.60
N ALA A 152 3.66 1.63 -15.29
CA ALA A 152 2.43 1.39 -16.06
C ALA A 152 1.15 1.46 -15.18
N ARG A 153 1.26 1.29 -13.85
CA ARG A 153 0.14 1.50 -12.92
C ARG A 153 -0.45 2.90 -12.97
N VAL A 154 0.30 3.91 -13.41
CA VAL A 154 -0.24 5.28 -13.60
C VAL A 154 -1.45 5.28 -14.51
N LEU A 155 -1.55 4.33 -15.46
CA LEU A 155 -2.71 4.18 -16.35
C LEU A 155 -4.01 3.86 -15.59
N PHE A 156 -3.95 3.30 -14.38
CA PHE A 156 -5.13 3.10 -13.55
C PHE A 156 -5.75 4.43 -13.10
N VAL A 157 -4.95 5.48 -12.88
CA VAL A 157 -5.46 6.79 -12.43
C VAL A 157 -6.47 7.38 -13.42
N PRO A 158 -6.13 7.62 -14.71
CA PRO A 158 -7.11 8.12 -15.68
C PRO A 158 -8.22 7.11 -15.95
N PHE A 159 -7.95 5.80 -15.90
CA PHE A 159 -8.98 4.77 -16.03
C PHE A 159 -10.11 4.95 -15.00
N PHE A 160 -9.76 5.06 -13.71
CA PHE A 160 -10.75 5.31 -12.65
C PHE A 160 -11.33 6.72 -12.69
N MET A 161 -10.62 7.72 -13.23
CA MET A 161 -11.21 9.05 -13.47
C MET A 161 -12.33 8.99 -14.52
N PHE A 162 -12.18 8.19 -15.58
CA PHE A 162 -13.18 8.01 -16.63
C PHE A 162 -14.31 7.04 -16.28
N CYS A 163 -14.17 6.27 -15.20
CA CYS A 163 -15.29 5.64 -14.52
C CYS A 163 -16.22 6.70 -13.92
N ASN A 164 -17.33 6.27 -13.32
CA ASN A 164 -18.34 7.15 -12.69
C ASN A 164 -17.85 7.80 -11.37
N TYR A 165 -16.63 8.32 -11.35
CA TYR A 165 -16.06 9.00 -10.19
C TYR A 165 -16.76 10.35 -9.96
N GLN A 166 -17.39 10.49 -8.80
CA GLN A 166 -18.18 11.63 -8.38
C GLN A 166 -17.58 12.21 -7.07
N PRO A 167 -16.60 13.12 -7.17
CA PRO A 167 -15.96 13.68 -5.99
C PRO A 167 -16.96 14.41 -5.09
N VAL A 168 -16.96 14.09 -3.79
CA VAL A 168 -17.89 14.65 -2.81
C VAL A 168 -17.80 16.18 -2.77
N GLY A 169 -18.91 16.86 -3.06
CA GLY A 169 -19.01 18.32 -3.02
C GLY A 169 -18.47 19.06 -4.25
N LYS A 170 -18.22 18.37 -5.36
CA LYS A 170 -17.83 19.01 -6.64
C LYS A 170 -18.65 18.46 -7.80
N HIS A 171 -18.99 19.34 -8.75
CA HIS A 171 -19.59 18.90 -10.00
C HIS A 171 -18.50 18.40 -10.94
N ARG A 172 -18.70 17.19 -11.46
CA ARG A 172 -17.85 16.60 -12.49
C ARG A 172 -18.16 17.23 -13.85
N THR A 173 -17.13 17.62 -14.57
CA THR A 173 -17.19 18.18 -15.93
C THR A 173 -16.77 17.16 -16.99
N ILE A 174 -15.97 16.16 -16.63
CA ILE A 174 -15.55 15.04 -17.50
C ILE A 174 -16.73 14.08 -17.80
N GLY A 175 -16.86 13.59 -19.05
CA GLY A 175 -17.83 12.54 -19.41
C GLY A 175 -17.52 11.17 -18.78
N VAL A 176 -18.53 10.30 -18.63
CA VAL A 176 -18.36 8.91 -18.18
C VAL A 176 -18.19 8.01 -19.41
N LEU A 177 -17.00 7.42 -19.58
CA LEU A 177 -16.71 6.50 -20.70
C LEU A 177 -17.11 5.07 -20.36
N PHE A 178 -16.82 4.61 -19.15
CA PHE A 178 -17.11 3.24 -18.70
C PHE A 178 -18.39 3.20 -17.86
N LYS A 179 -19.51 2.87 -18.51
CA LYS A 179 -20.84 2.81 -17.87
C LYS A 179 -21.16 1.45 -17.23
N SER A 180 -20.52 0.37 -17.67
CA SER A 180 -20.75 -0.97 -17.10
C SER A 180 -19.98 -1.14 -15.80
N GLU A 181 -20.65 -1.69 -14.79
CA GLU A 181 -20.05 -1.99 -13.48
C GLU A 181 -18.85 -2.94 -13.57
N TRP A 182 -18.88 -3.87 -14.53
CA TRP A 182 -17.84 -4.88 -14.70
C TRP A 182 -16.48 -4.28 -15.04
N TRP A 183 -16.43 -3.17 -15.77
CA TRP A 183 -15.16 -2.48 -16.05
C TRP A 183 -14.53 -1.97 -14.76
N PHE A 184 -15.32 -1.37 -13.87
CA PHE A 184 -14.84 -0.90 -12.57
C PHE A 184 -14.38 -2.08 -11.70
N THR A 185 -15.16 -3.16 -11.63
CA THR A 185 -14.82 -4.36 -10.84
C THR A 185 -13.56 -5.06 -11.33
N ILE A 186 -13.43 -5.28 -12.64
CA ILE A 186 -12.26 -5.94 -13.26
C ILE A 186 -11.03 -5.04 -13.14
N GLY A 187 -11.18 -3.74 -13.36
CA GLY A 187 -10.09 -2.78 -13.16
C GLY A 187 -9.62 -2.74 -11.71
N GLY A 188 -10.55 -2.78 -10.76
CA GLY A 188 -10.26 -2.86 -9.32
C GLY A 188 -9.50 -4.13 -8.95
N ALA A 189 -9.98 -5.28 -9.43
CA ALA A 189 -9.33 -6.58 -9.22
C ALA A 189 -7.91 -6.62 -9.80
N LEU A 190 -7.73 -6.11 -11.03
CA LEU A 190 -6.42 -6.07 -11.69
C LEU A 190 -5.45 -5.14 -10.96
N MET A 191 -5.90 -3.95 -10.55
CA MET A 191 -5.08 -3.01 -9.78
C MET A 191 -4.68 -3.59 -8.42
N ALA A 192 -5.59 -4.29 -7.75
CA ALA A 192 -5.35 -4.95 -6.47
C ALA A 192 -4.37 -6.12 -6.60
N TYR A 193 -4.58 -7.02 -7.57
CA TYR A 193 -3.69 -8.15 -7.84
C TYR A 193 -2.27 -7.67 -8.14
N THR A 194 -2.14 -6.73 -9.06
CA THR A 194 -0.83 -6.15 -9.41
C THR A 194 -0.22 -5.38 -8.24
N CYS A 195 -1.02 -4.82 -7.33
CA CYS A 195 -0.51 -4.15 -6.13
C CYS A 195 0.22 -5.15 -5.24
N GLY A 196 -0.47 -6.23 -4.85
CA GLY A 196 0.11 -7.26 -3.99
C GLY A 196 1.28 -7.96 -4.66
N TYR A 197 1.16 -8.28 -5.95
CA TYR A 197 2.22 -8.97 -6.68
C TYR A 197 3.51 -8.14 -6.78
N PHE A 198 3.43 -6.89 -7.26
CA PHE A 198 4.63 -6.07 -7.46
C PHE A 198 5.21 -5.52 -6.16
N SER A 199 4.39 -5.23 -5.14
CA SER A 199 4.92 -4.83 -3.83
C SER A 199 5.68 -5.96 -3.15
N SER A 200 5.14 -7.20 -3.19
CA SER A 200 5.84 -8.38 -2.68
C SER A 200 7.14 -8.65 -3.45
N LEU A 201 7.14 -8.57 -4.78
CA LEU A 201 8.38 -8.71 -5.57
C LEU A 201 9.42 -7.63 -5.23
N ALA A 202 9.01 -6.37 -5.06
CA ALA A 202 9.93 -5.30 -4.68
C ALA A 202 10.58 -5.57 -3.31
N LEU A 203 9.81 -6.06 -2.33
CA LEU A 203 10.31 -6.42 -1.01
C LEU A 203 11.22 -7.65 -1.02
N ILE A 204 10.91 -8.66 -1.85
CA ILE A 204 11.79 -9.84 -2.04
C ILE A 204 13.10 -9.42 -2.72
N TYR A 205 13.04 -8.53 -3.70
CA TYR A 205 14.22 -8.11 -4.46
C TYR A 205 15.13 -7.13 -3.71
N THR A 206 14.58 -6.31 -2.81
CA THR A 206 15.35 -5.29 -2.08
C THR A 206 16.59 -5.85 -1.34
N PRO A 207 16.48 -6.88 -0.48
CA PRO A 207 17.65 -7.46 0.18
C PRO A 207 18.51 -8.33 -0.77
N SER A 208 17.96 -8.79 -1.90
CA SER A 208 18.69 -9.65 -2.85
C SER A 208 19.70 -8.90 -3.71
N VAL A 209 19.53 -7.58 -3.87
CA VAL A 209 20.41 -6.73 -4.69
C VAL A 209 21.51 -6.04 -3.89
N VAL A 210 21.52 -6.21 -2.56
CA VAL A 210 22.53 -5.62 -1.67
C VAL A 210 23.47 -6.70 -1.11
N PRO A 211 24.73 -6.34 -0.80
CA PRO A 211 25.64 -7.20 -0.05
C PRO A 211 25.02 -7.71 1.27
N PRO A 212 25.41 -8.90 1.77
CA PRO A 212 24.87 -9.48 3.00
C PRO A 212 24.95 -8.55 4.22
N SER A 213 26.00 -7.73 4.31
CA SER A 213 26.20 -6.73 5.37
C SER A 213 25.11 -5.64 5.40
N TYR A 214 24.48 -5.35 4.26
CA TYR A 214 23.49 -4.28 4.12
C TYR A 214 22.03 -4.75 4.10
N GLN A 215 21.77 -6.07 4.10
CA GLN A 215 20.42 -6.62 3.98
C GLN A 215 19.45 -6.13 5.07
N LYS A 216 19.95 -5.97 6.30
CA LYS A 216 19.14 -5.43 7.41
C LYS A 216 18.77 -3.96 7.16
N ILE A 217 19.71 -3.16 6.68
CA ILE A 217 19.51 -1.74 6.40
C ILE A 217 18.54 -1.58 5.22
N SER A 218 18.67 -2.38 4.17
CA SER A 218 17.78 -2.34 3.02
C SER A 218 16.34 -2.68 3.38
N GLY A 219 16.12 -3.62 4.31
CA GLY A 219 14.79 -3.94 4.82
C GLY A 219 14.14 -2.76 5.57
N MET A 220 14.92 -2.04 6.39
CA MET A 220 14.45 -0.83 7.06
C MET A 220 14.12 0.28 6.05
N ALA A 221 14.97 0.49 5.04
CA ALA A 221 14.73 1.45 3.97
C ALA A 221 13.45 1.12 3.18
N ALA A 222 13.19 -0.16 2.91
CA ALA A 222 11.98 -0.61 2.22
C ALA A 222 10.70 -0.29 3.01
N ALA A 223 10.71 -0.46 4.34
CA ALA A 223 9.60 -0.09 5.19
C ALA A 223 9.34 1.43 5.18
N ILE A 224 10.40 2.24 5.20
CA ILE A 224 10.27 3.71 5.08
C ILE A 224 9.67 4.08 3.72
N ALA A 225 10.17 3.49 2.62
CA ALA A 225 9.66 3.73 1.27
C ALA A 225 8.17 3.36 1.15
N LEU A 226 7.76 2.24 1.75
CA LEU A 226 6.34 1.85 1.85
C LEU A 226 5.51 2.92 2.56
N MET A 227 5.94 3.34 3.75
CA MET A 227 5.22 4.33 4.56
C MET A 227 5.11 5.69 3.85
N LEU A 228 6.18 6.13 3.18
CA LEU A 228 6.15 7.32 2.35
C LEU A 228 5.16 7.18 1.20
N GLY A 229 5.13 6.02 0.53
CA GLY A 229 4.18 5.74 -0.55
C GLY A 229 2.74 5.87 -0.08
N ILE A 230 2.46 5.37 1.13
CA ILE A 230 1.14 5.48 1.75
C ILE A 230 0.77 6.95 2.03
N LEU A 231 1.65 7.68 2.71
CA LEU A 231 1.41 9.08 3.06
C LEU A 231 1.19 9.94 1.83
N CYS A 232 2.06 9.80 0.83
CA CYS A 232 1.94 10.55 -0.42
C CYS A 232 0.68 10.13 -1.19
N GLY A 233 0.36 8.84 -1.30
CA GLY A 233 -0.80 8.38 -2.05
C GLY A 233 -2.11 8.97 -1.54
N VAL A 234 -2.34 8.87 -0.23
CA VAL A 234 -3.55 9.41 0.43
C VAL A 234 -3.61 10.93 0.32
N SER A 235 -2.47 11.62 0.39
CA SER A 235 -2.40 13.08 0.28
C SER A 235 -2.71 13.59 -1.13
N PHE A 236 -2.48 12.78 -2.16
CA PHE A 236 -2.73 13.15 -3.56
C PHE A 236 -4.16 12.87 -4.05
N THR A 237 -4.94 12.02 -3.37
CA THR A 237 -6.37 11.79 -3.71
C THR A 237 -7.19 13.09 -3.87
N PRO A 238 -7.16 14.07 -2.94
CA PRO A 238 -7.92 15.32 -3.11
C PRO A 238 -7.42 16.19 -4.28
N VAL A 239 -6.15 16.04 -4.68
CA VAL A 239 -5.60 16.72 -5.86
C VAL A 239 -6.25 16.16 -7.13
N ILE A 240 -6.37 14.84 -7.25
CA ILE A 240 -7.10 14.21 -8.37
C ILE A 240 -8.57 14.64 -8.37
N ALA A 241 -9.21 14.70 -7.20
CA ALA A 241 -10.58 15.21 -7.08
C ALA A 241 -10.72 16.67 -7.56
N ALA A 242 -9.69 17.51 -7.38
CA ALA A 242 -9.67 18.87 -7.90
C ALA A 242 -9.47 18.91 -9.41
N ILE A 243 -8.59 18.07 -9.95
CA ILE A 243 -8.34 17.96 -11.39
C ILE A 243 -9.61 17.52 -12.13
N VAL A 244 -10.33 16.51 -11.64
CA VAL A 244 -11.58 16.01 -12.25
C VAL A 244 -12.69 17.07 -12.27
N ALA A 245 -12.69 17.98 -11.29
CA ALA A 245 -13.68 19.06 -11.21
C ALA A 245 -13.29 20.31 -12.03
N ALA A 246 -12.02 20.42 -12.46
CA ALA A 246 -11.52 21.53 -13.24
C ALA A 246 -11.50 21.27 -14.76
N LEU A 247 -11.57 20.00 -15.16
CA LEU A 247 -11.57 19.51 -16.55
C LEU A 247 -12.99 19.29 -17.07
#